data_AF-A0A520I3G9-F1
#
_entry.id   AF-A0A520I3G9-F1
#
_cell.length_a   1.000
_cell.length_b   1.000
_cell.length_c   1.000
_cell.angle_alpha   90.00
_cell.angle_beta   90.00
_cell.angle_gamma   90.00
#
_symmetry.space_group_name_H-M   'P 1'
#
loop_
_entity.id
_entity.type
_entity.pdbx_description
1 polymer ?
#
loop_
_entity_poly.entity_id
_entity_poly.type
_entity_poly.pdbx_seq_one_letter_code
_entity_poly.pdbx_strand_id
1 'polypeptide(L)'
;MHAAIVARPPAPYMGGKRNLAARLCALIDATPHKSYIEPFVGMGGVFLRRSRRPSAEIINDLSGDVANLFRIVRRHYQPLVDELAFLPASRDEFERQLRLDPEALTDIERAVRFLYVQRLAFGGRVHGRTFGVRKEQSSRIQLGRLRAELKALSRRLEPVTIERLPYQDVIRRYDRAGALFYLDPPYDETAGYGVEFGRDQYVAMAALDSVQVVSTSWMSKAANASRMNGVSLIDMMKLPAIVASCAAIATYWS
;
A
#
# COMPACT_ATOMS: atom_id res chain seq x y z
N MET A 1 16.35 -0.73 16.35
CA MET A 1 15.62 -1.44 15.27
C MET A 1 15.80 -2.93 15.46
N HIS A 2 14.77 -3.72 15.20
CA HIS A 2 14.76 -5.18 15.29
C HIS A 2 14.61 -5.80 13.89
N ALA A 3 14.96 -7.08 13.75
CA ALA A 3 14.63 -7.83 12.55
C ALA A 3 13.10 -7.93 12.39
N ALA A 4 12.62 -7.79 11.16
CA ALA A 4 11.21 -7.94 10.81
C ALA A 4 11.02 -9.13 9.88
N ILE A 5 9.85 -9.79 9.99
CA ILE A 5 9.45 -10.83 9.05
C ILE A 5 9.20 -10.17 7.69
N VAL A 6 9.76 -10.68 6.61
CA VAL A 6 9.44 -10.19 5.27
C VAL A 6 8.21 -10.95 4.77
N ALA A 7 7.19 -10.22 4.32
CA ALA A 7 5.96 -10.77 3.76
C ALA A 7 5.70 -10.20 2.36
N ARG A 8 4.84 -10.89 1.60
CA ARG A 8 4.39 -10.43 0.29
C ARG A 8 3.02 -9.76 0.41
N PRO A 9 2.74 -8.70 -0.37
CA PRO A 9 1.39 -8.20 -0.53
C PRO A 9 0.41 -9.32 -0.86
N PRO A 10 -0.77 -9.37 -0.21
CA PRO A 10 -1.73 -10.47 -0.38
C PRO A 10 -2.38 -10.47 -1.76
N ALA A 11 -2.43 -9.32 -2.44
CA ALA A 11 -2.89 -9.20 -3.82
C ALA A 11 -2.00 -8.23 -4.61
N PRO A 12 -1.99 -8.33 -5.96
CA PRO A 12 -1.48 -7.26 -6.80
C PRO A 12 -2.25 -5.96 -6.53
N TYR A 13 -1.53 -4.84 -6.50
CA TYR A 13 -2.11 -3.50 -6.42
C TYR A 13 -1.50 -2.65 -7.52
N MET A 14 -2.23 -1.63 -7.99
CA MET A 14 -1.72 -0.73 -9.03
C MET A 14 -0.38 -0.11 -8.58
N GLY A 15 0.62 -0.12 -9.45
CA GLY A 15 1.97 0.42 -9.17
C GLY A 15 3.09 -0.62 -9.10
N GLY A 16 3.30 -1.40 -10.17
CA GLY A 16 4.27 -2.50 -10.29
C GLY A 16 5.77 -2.16 -10.17
N LYS A 17 6.17 -1.28 -9.25
CA LYS A 17 7.56 -0.84 -9.07
C LYS A 17 8.29 -1.69 -8.02
N ARG A 18 8.44 -3.00 -8.26
CA ARG A 18 9.19 -3.91 -7.35
C ARG A 18 10.61 -3.43 -7.06
N ASN A 19 11.32 -2.94 -8.08
CA ASN A 19 12.68 -2.42 -7.93
C ASN A 19 12.71 -1.12 -7.11
N LEU A 20 11.70 -0.26 -7.26
CA LEU A 20 11.56 0.92 -6.42
C LEU A 20 11.30 0.52 -4.97
N ALA A 21 10.41 -0.44 -4.72
CA ALA A 21 10.13 -0.92 -3.38
C ALA A 21 11.40 -1.42 -2.68
N ALA A 22 12.27 -2.16 -3.38
CA ALA A 22 13.54 -2.62 -2.81
C ALA A 22 14.46 -1.45 -2.40
N ARG A 23 14.58 -0.42 -3.24
CA ARG A 23 15.37 0.79 -2.93
C ARG A 23 14.77 1.58 -1.76
N LEU A 24 13.47 1.78 -1.75
CA LEU A 24 12.77 2.46 -0.66
C LEU A 24 12.92 1.71 0.66
N CYS A 25 12.74 0.39 0.67
CA CYS A 25 12.98 -0.43 1.85
C CYS A 25 14.41 -0.28 2.37
N ALA A 26 15.42 -0.30 1.50
CA ALA A 26 16.81 -0.12 1.91
C ALA A 26 17.06 1.25 2.55
N LEU A 27 16.52 2.32 1.96
CA LEU A 27 16.62 3.68 2.52
C LEU A 27 15.93 3.77 3.89
N ILE A 28 14.70 3.29 3.99
CA ILE A 28 13.92 3.30 5.24
C ILE A 28 14.61 2.46 6.33
N ASP A 29 15.10 1.26 5.99
CA ASP A 29 15.78 0.35 6.94
C ASP A 29 17.14 0.93 7.42
N ALA A 30 17.75 1.83 6.64
CA ALA A 30 18.95 2.55 7.01
C ALA A 30 18.68 3.83 7.82
N THR A 31 17.47 4.38 7.75
CA THR A 31 17.09 5.63 8.41
C THR A 31 16.79 5.39 9.89
N PRO A 32 17.48 6.01 10.85
CA PRO A 32 17.15 5.85 12.27
C PRO A 32 15.78 6.45 12.63
N HIS A 33 14.87 5.66 13.18
CA HIS A 33 13.56 6.10 13.62
C HIS A 33 13.02 5.24 14.78
N LYS A 34 12.13 5.80 15.60
CA LYS A 34 11.47 5.16 16.74
C LYS A 34 10.10 4.58 16.39
N SER A 35 9.42 5.19 15.42
CA SER A 35 8.15 4.69 14.87
C SER A 35 8.10 4.86 13.36
N TYR A 36 7.48 3.90 12.68
CA TYR A 36 7.22 3.95 11.24
C TYR A 36 5.72 4.00 11.01
N ILE A 37 5.28 4.93 10.17
CA ILE A 37 3.88 5.15 9.86
C ILE A 37 3.70 5.18 8.35
N GLU A 38 2.75 4.40 7.85
CA GLU A 38 2.35 4.37 6.44
C GLU A 38 0.85 4.71 6.33
N PRO A 39 0.51 6.01 6.19
CA PRO A 39 -0.88 6.48 6.13
C PRO A 39 -1.70 5.96 4.95
N PHE A 40 -1.03 5.52 3.89
CA PHE A 40 -1.61 5.01 2.64
C PHE A 40 -1.01 3.65 2.29
N VAL A 41 -1.27 2.64 3.13
CA VAL A 41 -0.60 1.34 3.00
C VAL A 41 -0.99 0.56 1.75
N GLY A 42 -2.24 0.69 1.28
CA GLY A 42 -2.78 -0.16 0.23
C GLY A 42 -2.57 -1.65 0.54
N MET A 43 -1.94 -2.39 -0.38
CA MET A 43 -1.59 -3.81 -0.15
C MET A 43 -0.25 -4.01 0.58
N GLY A 44 0.34 -2.97 1.19
CA GLY A 44 1.57 -3.06 1.98
C GLY A 44 2.84 -3.24 1.13
N GLY A 45 2.93 -2.50 0.03
CA GLY A 45 4.00 -2.64 -0.96
C GLY A 45 5.40 -2.43 -0.38
N VAL A 46 5.58 -1.36 0.39
CA VAL A 46 6.85 -1.05 1.06
C VAL A 46 6.86 -1.70 2.44
N PHE A 47 5.83 -1.44 3.25
CA PHE A 47 5.71 -1.96 4.61
C PHE A 47 6.10 -3.44 4.79
N LEU A 48 5.50 -4.35 3.99
CA LEU A 48 5.66 -5.79 4.15
C LEU A 48 7.03 -6.29 3.68
N ARG A 49 7.72 -5.51 2.85
CA ARG A 49 9.02 -5.87 2.28
C ARG A 49 10.21 -5.41 3.11
N ARG A 50 9.98 -4.55 4.11
CA ARG A 50 11.04 -4.09 5.02
C ARG A 50 11.56 -5.25 5.86
N SER A 51 12.87 -5.26 6.04
CA SER A 51 13.59 -6.28 6.80
C SER A 51 13.86 -5.86 8.24
N ARG A 52 13.65 -4.57 8.54
CA ARG A 52 13.83 -4.00 9.87
C ARG A 52 12.55 -3.32 10.33
N ARG A 53 12.33 -3.35 11.65
CA ARG A 53 11.24 -2.60 12.28
C ARG A 53 11.74 -1.75 13.44
N PRO A 54 11.19 -0.54 13.62
CA PRO A 54 11.39 0.24 14.84
C PRO A 54 10.55 -0.34 15.99
N SER A 55 10.44 0.40 17.11
CA SER A 55 9.66 -0.04 18.27
C SER A 55 8.15 -0.06 18.00
N ALA A 56 7.66 0.83 17.14
CA ALA A 56 6.25 0.91 16.78
C ALA A 56 6.04 1.02 15.27
N GLU A 57 5.13 0.21 14.73
CA GLU A 57 4.72 0.26 13.33
C GLU A 57 3.22 0.48 13.23
N ILE A 58 2.83 1.47 12.43
CA ILE A 58 1.44 1.85 12.21
C ILE A 58 1.19 1.83 10.70
N ILE A 59 0.15 1.10 10.29
CA ILE A 59 -0.36 1.14 8.92
C ILE A 59 -1.78 1.67 8.93
N ASN A 60 -2.13 2.43 7.91
CA ASN A 60 -3.47 2.95 7.74
C ASN A 60 -3.88 2.86 6.27
N ASP A 61 -5.17 2.61 6.05
CA ASP A 61 -5.82 2.84 4.77
C ASP A 61 -7.22 3.40 5.03
N LEU A 62 -7.69 4.28 4.14
CA LEU A 62 -9.05 4.78 4.23
C LEU A 62 -10.07 3.69 3.85
N SER A 63 -9.66 2.74 3.00
CA SER A 63 -10.50 1.63 2.57
C SER A 63 -10.82 0.67 3.72
N GLY A 64 -12.12 0.55 4.04
CA GLY A 64 -12.61 -0.44 5.00
C GLY A 64 -12.27 -1.88 4.61
N ASP A 65 -12.23 -2.19 3.32
CA ASP A 65 -11.88 -3.53 2.82
C ASP A 65 -10.41 -3.88 3.10
N VAL A 66 -9.50 -2.92 2.91
CA VAL A 66 -8.06 -3.10 3.18
C VAL A 66 -7.81 -3.28 4.67
N ALA A 67 -8.38 -2.40 5.51
CA ALA A 67 -8.26 -2.49 6.96
C ALA A 67 -8.86 -3.80 7.50
N ASN A 68 -10.04 -4.19 7.00
CA ASN A 68 -10.69 -5.45 7.34
C ASN A 68 -9.81 -6.66 6.94
N LEU A 69 -9.28 -6.69 5.72
CA LEU A 69 -8.40 -7.77 5.26
C LEU A 69 -7.20 -7.95 6.19
N PHE A 70 -6.46 -6.89 6.53
CA PHE A 70 -5.30 -7.03 7.41
C PHE A 70 -5.67 -7.44 8.83
N ARG A 71 -6.79 -6.95 9.37
CA ARG A 71 -7.32 -7.40 10.67
C ARG A 71 -7.65 -8.89 10.67
N ILE A 72 -8.36 -9.37 9.65
CA ILE A 72 -8.73 -10.77 9.50
C ILE A 72 -7.52 -11.66 9.26
N VAL A 73 -6.57 -11.26 8.41
CA VAL A 73 -5.33 -12.03 8.22
C VAL A 73 -4.53 -12.12 9.52
N ARG A 74 -4.46 -11.05 10.31
CA ARG A 74 -3.77 -11.06 11.61
C ARG A 74 -4.45 -12.01 12.60
N ARG A 75 -5.78 -11.92 12.77
CA ARG A 75 -6.52 -12.57 13.86
C ARG A 75 -7.13 -13.93 13.50
N HIS A 76 -7.56 -14.10 12.25
CA HIS A 76 -8.37 -15.22 11.76
C HIS A 76 -7.80 -15.80 10.45
N TYR A 77 -6.47 -15.92 10.34
CA TYR A 77 -5.83 -16.39 9.11
C TYR A 77 -6.31 -17.78 8.68
N GLN A 78 -6.55 -18.68 9.63
CA GLN A 78 -6.94 -20.06 9.33
C GLN A 78 -8.37 -20.12 8.78
N PRO A 79 -9.40 -19.53 9.44
CA PRO A 79 -10.73 -19.37 8.85
C PRO A 79 -10.71 -18.72 7.47
N LEU A 80 -9.92 -17.66 7.26
CA LEU A 80 -9.78 -17.00 5.96
C LEU A 80 -9.28 -17.97 4.88
N VAL A 81 -8.28 -18.80 5.20
CA VAL A 81 -7.73 -19.80 4.27
C VAL A 81 -8.75 -20.90 3.97
N ASP A 82 -9.51 -21.33 4.97
CA ASP A 82 -10.50 -22.39 4.83
C ASP A 82 -11.66 -21.95 3.94
N GLU A 83 -12.15 -20.72 4.09
CA GLU A 83 -13.14 -20.13 3.17
C GLU A 83 -12.62 -20.03 1.73
N LEU A 84 -11.37 -19.58 1.56
CA LEU A 84 -10.74 -19.50 0.23
C LEU A 84 -10.54 -20.86 -0.44
N ALA A 85 -10.54 -21.96 0.33
CA ALA A 85 -10.41 -23.31 -0.20
C ALA A 85 -11.61 -23.71 -1.07
N PHE A 86 -12.78 -23.14 -0.81
CA PHE A 86 -14.02 -23.41 -1.54
C PHE A 86 -14.20 -22.52 -2.78
N LEU A 87 -13.28 -21.60 -3.04
CA LEU A 87 -13.36 -20.64 -4.14
C LEU A 87 -12.32 -20.94 -5.22
N PRO A 88 -12.62 -21.82 -6.19
CA PRO A 88 -11.73 -22.03 -7.34
C PRO A 88 -11.66 -20.74 -8.17
N ALA A 89 -10.57 -20.58 -8.93
CA ALA A 89 -10.50 -19.47 -9.88
C ALA A 89 -11.46 -19.71 -11.05
N SER A 90 -12.60 -19.03 -11.04
CA SER A 90 -13.66 -19.13 -12.04
C SER A 90 -14.17 -17.73 -12.38
N ARG A 91 -14.54 -17.53 -13.66
CA ARG A 91 -15.13 -16.27 -14.12
C ARG A 91 -16.51 -16.07 -13.50
N ASP A 92 -17.35 -17.11 -13.53
CA ASP A 92 -18.71 -17.04 -12.96
C ASP A 92 -18.65 -16.76 -11.46
N GLU A 93 -17.69 -17.37 -10.77
CA GLU A 93 -17.48 -17.13 -9.35
C GLU A 93 -17.00 -15.71 -9.07
N PHE A 94 -16.05 -15.21 -9.86
CA PHE A 94 -15.61 -13.81 -9.77
C PHE A 94 -16.76 -12.82 -9.98
N GLU A 95 -17.61 -13.06 -10.96
CA GLU A 95 -18.79 -12.23 -11.22
C GLU A 95 -19.83 -12.35 -10.09
N ARG A 96 -20.01 -13.56 -9.51
CA ARG A 96 -20.85 -13.76 -8.32
C ARG A 96 -20.34 -12.94 -7.14
N GLN A 97 -19.04 -13.02 -6.86
CA GLN A 97 -18.39 -12.27 -5.78
C GLN A 97 -18.53 -10.76 -5.99
N LEU A 98 -18.40 -10.26 -7.23
CA LEU A 98 -18.61 -8.83 -7.52
C LEU A 98 -20.04 -8.35 -7.21
N ARG A 99 -21.05 -9.20 -7.39
CA ARG A 99 -22.46 -8.86 -7.12
C ARG A 99 -22.85 -8.88 -5.64
N LEU A 100 -22.06 -9.51 -4.78
CA LEU A 100 -22.32 -9.51 -3.34
C LEU A 100 -22.18 -8.10 -2.77
N ASP A 101 -23.15 -7.72 -1.94
CA ASP A 101 -23.10 -6.50 -1.13
C ASP A 101 -22.11 -6.69 0.03
N PRO A 102 -20.99 -5.95 0.07
CA PRO A 102 -20.00 -6.07 1.14
C PRO A 102 -20.53 -5.78 2.54
N GLU A 103 -21.58 -4.96 2.66
CA GLU A 103 -22.15 -4.56 3.95
C GLU A 103 -23.10 -5.65 4.53
N ALA A 104 -23.53 -6.60 3.69
CA ALA A 104 -24.33 -7.75 4.10
C ALA A 104 -23.47 -8.97 4.50
N LEU A 105 -22.14 -8.86 4.42
CA LEU A 105 -21.20 -9.95 4.71
C LEU A 105 -20.58 -9.81 6.10
N THR A 106 -20.24 -10.93 6.72
CA THR A 106 -19.35 -10.94 7.88
C THR A 106 -17.97 -10.39 7.51
N ASP A 107 -17.20 -9.93 8.50
CA ASP A 107 -15.83 -9.44 8.28
C ASP A 107 -14.94 -10.47 7.55
N ILE A 108 -15.09 -11.75 7.86
CA ILE A 108 -14.31 -12.81 7.22
C ILE A 108 -14.75 -12.98 5.75
N GLU A 109 -16.05 -13.11 5.48
CA GLU A 109 -16.56 -13.24 4.11
C GLU A 109 -16.19 -12.01 3.25
N ARG A 110 -16.27 -10.81 3.84
CA ARG A 110 -15.85 -9.56 3.19
C ARG A 110 -14.36 -9.58 2.85
N ALA A 111 -13.50 -10.07 3.74
CA ALA A 111 -12.07 -10.21 3.49
C ALA A 111 -11.77 -11.27 2.41
N VAL A 112 -12.47 -12.42 2.44
CA VAL A 112 -12.40 -13.48 1.42
C VAL A 112 -12.77 -12.92 0.06
N ARG A 113 -13.94 -12.31 -0.06
CA ARG A 113 -14.46 -11.67 -1.27
C ARG A 113 -13.46 -10.66 -1.82
N PHE A 114 -13.03 -9.72 -0.98
CA PHE A 114 -12.11 -8.67 -1.40
C PHE A 114 -10.79 -9.25 -1.92
N LEU A 115 -10.17 -10.17 -1.18
CA LEU A 115 -8.91 -10.80 -1.60
C LEU A 115 -9.06 -11.61 -2.89
N TYR A 116 -10.13 -12.39 -3.01
CA TYR A 116 -10.43 -13.20 -4.19
C TYR A 116 -10.55 -12.32 -5.44
N VAL A 117 -11.40 -11.29 -5.37
CA VAL A 117 -11.61 -10.33 -6.45
C VAL A 117 -10.31 -9.60 -6.80
N GLN A 118 -9.55 -9.10 -5.81
CA GLN A 118 -8.30 -8.39 -6.09
C GLN A 118 -7.24 -9.27 -6.77
N ARG A 119 -7.16 -10.57 -6.43
CA ARG A 119 -6.18 -11.49 -7.04
C ARG A 119 -6.57 -11.89 -8.48
N LEU A 120 -7.86 -11.93 -8.80
CA LEU A 120 -8.36 -12.31 -10.12
C LEU A 120 -8.63 -11.12 -11.05
N ALA A 121 -8.75 -9.90 -10.53
CA ALA A 121 -8.96 -8.71 -11.35
C ALA A 121 -7.80 -8.45 -12.32
N PHE A 122 -8.13 -8.00 -13.53
CA PHE A 122 -7.17 -7.51 -14.50
C PHE A 122 -6.44 -6.28 -13.94
N GLY A 123 -5.10 -6.30 -14.01
CA GLY A 123 -4.25 -5.19 -13.53
C GLY A 123 -4.32 -4.91 -12.02
N GLY A 124 -5.03 -5.70 -11.22
CA GLY A 124 -5.21 -5.41 -9.78
C GLY A 124 -5.98 -4.11 -9.52
N ARG A 125 -6.85 -3.70 -10.45
CA ARG A 125 -7.70 -2.50 -10.31
C ARG A 125 -8.66 -2.67 -9.13
N VAL A 126 -9.10 -1.56 -8.53
CA VAL A 126 -10.09 -1.54 -7.44
C VAL A 126 -11.49 -1.19 -7.97
N HIS A 127 -11.57 -0.40 -9.05
CA HIS A 127 -12.80 -0.07 -9.79
C HIS A 127 -12.81 -0.66 -11.20
N GLY A 128 -14.00 -0.89 -11.76
CA GLY A 128 -14.16 -1.47 -13.12
C GLY A 128 -13.46 -2.82 -13.27
N ARG A 129 -13.50 -3.64 -12.22
CA ARG A 129 -12.74 -4.89 -12.11
C ARG A 129 -13.30 -5.94 -13.07
N THR A 130 -12.49 -6.31 -14.05
CA THR A 130 -12.78 -7.42 -14.97
C THR A 130 -11.91 -8.62 -14.64
N PHE A 131 -12.38 -9.83 -14.95
CA PHE A 131 -11.61 -11.05 -14.73
C PHE A 131 -10.35 -11.05 -15.62
N GLY A 132 -9.17 -11.13 -15.00
CA GLY A 132 -7.88 -11.09 -15.68
C GLY A 132 -7.52 -12.43 -16.30
N VAL A 133 -7.35 -12.46 -17.63
CA VAL A 133 -6.92 -13.65 -18.36
C VAL A 133 -5.40 -13.79 -18.31
N ARG A 134 -4.91 -15.01 -18.06
CA ARG A 134 -3.49 -15.38 -18.09
C ARG A 134 -3.30 -16.58 -19.01
N LYS A 135 -2.76 -16.36 -20.22
CA LYS A 135 -2.64 -17.42 -21.24
C LYS A 135 -1.50 -18.40 -20.96
N GLU A 136 -0.44 -17.95 -20.29
CA GLU A 136 0.82 -18.69 -20.11
C GLU A 136 1.22 -18.86 -18.64
N GLN A 137 0.31 -18.58 -17.70
CA GLN A 137 0.62 -18.61 -16.27
C GLN A 137 -0.52 -19.28 -15.50
N SER A 138 -0.16 -20.03 -14.46
CA SER A 138 -1.12 -20.61 -13.54
C SER A 138 -1.99 -19.55 -12.85
N SER A 139 -3.15 -20.00 -12.36
CA SER A 139 -4.09 -19.19 -11.58
C SER A 139 -3.41 -18.44 -10.43
N ARG A 140 -3.95 -17.26 -10.07
CA ARG A 140 -3.52 -16.53 -8.87
C ARG A 140 -4.14 -17.08 -7.57
N ILE A 141 -5.13 -17.97 -7.66
CA ILE A 141 -5.64 -18.73 -6.53
C ILE A 141 -4.97 -20.10 -6.56
N GLN A 142 -3.90 -20.25 -5.78
CA GLN A 142 -3.19 -21.51 -5.55
C GLN A 142 -3.13 -21.72 -4.04
N LEU A 143 -4.04 -22.54 -3.50
CA LEU A 143 -4.32 -22.59 -2.05
C LEU A 143 -3.08 -22.89 -1.20
N GLY A 144 -2.25 -23.87 -1.60
CA GLY A 144 -1.04 -24.21 -0.86
C GLY A 144 -0.06 -23.03 -0.73
N ARG A 145 0.14 -22.29 -1.83
CA ARG A 145 0.96 -21.07 -1.83
C ARG A 145 0.30 -19.94 -1.04
N LEU A 146 -1.02 -19.77 -1.19
CA LEU A 146 -1.77 -18.72 -0.53
C LEU A 146 -1.77 -18.91 0.99
N ARG A 147 -1.93 -20.15 1.47
CA ARG A 147 -1.82 -20.52 2.89
C ARG A 147 -0.46 -20.11 3.46
N ALA A 148 0.63 -20.39 2.76
CA ALA A 148 1.97 -20.00 3.20
C ALA A 148 2.17 -18.47 3.21
N GLU A 149 1.72 -17.78 2.15
CA GLU A 149 1.80 -16.32 2.03
C GLU A 149 0.99 -15.62 3.14
N LEU A 150 -0.24 -16.07 3.41
CA LEU A 150 -1.11 -15.51 4.45
C LEU A 150 -0.60 -15.80 5.87
N LYS A 151 -0.01 -16.99 6.11
CA LYS A 151 0.61 -17.31 7.40
C LYS A 151 1.80 -16.39 7.70
N ALA A 152 2.65 -16.11 6.71
CA ALA A 152 3.75 -15.16 6.86
C ALA A 152 3.23 -13.73 7.10
N LEU A 153 2.18 -13.32 6.38
CA LEU A 153 1.54 -12.02 6.56
C LEU A 153 0.92 -11.86 7.96
N SER A 154 0.21 -12.88 8.44
CA SER A 154 -0.38 -12.92 9.79
C SER A 154 0.68 -12.63 10.85
N ARG A 155 1.82 -13.34 10.81
CA ARG A 155 2.95 -13.14 11.73
C ARG A 155 3.59 -11.76 11.59
N ARG A 156 3.70 -11.24 10.36
CA ARG A 156 4.24 -9.90 10.11
C ARG A 156 3.37 -8.79 10.73
N LEU A 157 2.06 -9.01 10.81
CA LEU A 157 1.10 -8.04 11.34
C LEU A 157 0.92 -8.12 12.86
N GLU A 158 1.45 -9.15 13.53
CA GLU A 158 1.32 -9.32 15.00
C GLU A 158 1.70 -8.06 15.80
N PRO A 159 2.85 -7.39 15.56
CA PRO A 159 3.27 -6.21 16.33
C PRO A 159 2.74 -4.87 15.76
N VAL A 160 1.80 -4.91 14.81
CA VAL A 160 1.43 -3.75 14.00
C VAL A 160 0.11 -3.15 14.45
N THR A 161 0.07 -1.82 14.57
CA THR A 161 -1.18 -1.08 14.75
C THR A 161 -1.82 -0.85 13.38
N ILE A 162 -3.09 -1.23 13.24
CA ILE A 162 -3.84 -1.10 11.99
C ILE A 162 -4.94 -0.07 12.24
N GLU A 163 -4.83 1.07 11.57
CA GLU A 163 -5.80 2.17 11.62
C GLU A 163 -6.68 2.20 10.37
N ARG A 164 -7.83 2.88 10.51
CA ARG A 164 -8.74 3.22 9.40
C ARG A 164 -9.27 4.64 9.61
N LEU A 165 -8.40 5.61 9.36
CA LEU A 165 -8.63 7.04 9.58
C LEU A 165 -8.29 7.85 8.32
N PRO A 166 -8.84 9.07 8.17
CA PRO A 166 -8.27 10.06 7.27
C PRO A 166 -6.77 10.23 7.54
N TYR A 167 -5.96 10.33 6.49
CA TYR A 167 -4.50 10.33 6.63
C TYR A 167 -4.01 11.51 7.49
N GLN A 168 -4.71 12.65 7.47
CA GLN A 168 -4.40 13.83 8.25
C GLN A 168 -4.46 13.54 9.75
N ASP A 169 -5.44 12.73 10.18
CA ASP A 169 -5.62 12.34 11.57
C ASP A 169 -4.54 11.36 12.01
N VAL A 170 -4.12 10.46 11.13
CA VAL A 170 -2.99 9.55 11.37
C VAL A 170 -1.72 10.36 11.57
N ILE A 171 -1.42 11.30 10.68
CA ILE A 171 -0.23 12.14 10.77
C ILE A 171 -0.27 12.92 12.09
N ARG A 172 -1.36 13.66 12.36
CA ARG A 172 -1.51 14.45 13.59
C ARG A 172 -1.34 13.61 14.87
N ARG A 173 -1.83 12.37 14.87
CA ARG A 173 -1.79 11.49 16.06
C ARG A 173 -0.41 10.91 16.32
N TYR A 174 0.37 10.63 15.27
CA TYR A 174 1.66 9.94 15.39
C TYR A 174 2.87 10.83 15.14
N ASP A 175 2.66 12.09 14.79
CA ASP A 175 3.73 13.06 14.59
C ASP A 175 4.40 13.40 15.93
N ARG A 176 5.66 12.99 16.04
CA ARG A 176 6.52 13.18 17.21
C ARG A 176 7.98 12.97 16.84
N ALA A 177 8.89 13.42 17.71
CA ALA A 177 10.31 13.23 17.53
C ALA A 177 10.70 11.75 17.28
N GLY A 178 11.31 11.50 16.12
CA GLY A 178 11.73 10.16 15.68
C GLY A 178 10.64 9.34 14.99
N ALA A 179 9.49 9.93 14.63
CA ALA A 179 8.54 9.32 13.71
C ALA A 179 9.04 9.43 12.26
N LEU A 180 8.92 8.32 11.52
CA LEU A 180 9.20 8.26 10.09
C LEU A 180 7.89 7.96 9.35
N PHE A 181 7.47 8.90 8.50
CA PHE A 181 6.29 8.74 7.64
C PHE A 181 6.70 8.37 6.22
N TYR A 182 6.05 7.34 5.67
CA TYR A 182 6.09 7.01 4.25
C TYR A 182 4.71 7.25 3.62
N LEU A 183 4.64 8.22 2.70
CA LEU A 183 3.40 8.60 2.02
C LEU A 183 3.41 8.11 0.56
N ASP A 184 2.42 7.29 0.20
CA ASP A 184 2.14 6.86 -1.18
C ASP A 184 0.66 7.10 -1.51
N PRO A 185 0.23 8.38 -1.61
CA PRO A 185 -1.16 8.76 -1.83
C PRO A 185 -1.69 8.30 -3.21
N PRO A 186 -3.02 8.21 -3.38
CA PRO A 186 -3.65 7.86 -4.64
C PRO A 186 -3.47 8.96 -5.70
N TYR A 187 -3.20 8.59 -6.96
CA TYR A 187 -2.89 9.55 -8.04
C TYR A 187 -4.10 10.39 -8.49
N ASP A 188 -3.82 11.66 -8.81
CA ASP A 188 -4.74 12.69 -9.36
C ASP A 188 -5.54 12.21 -10.61
N GLU A 189 -5.00 11.25 -11.38
CA GLU A 189 -5.66 10.72 -12.59
C GLU A 189 -6.16 9.27 -12.43
N THR A 190 -6.02 8.66 -11.24
CA THR A 190 -6.62 7.35 -10.97
C THR A 190 -7.95 7.52 -10.26
N ALA A 191 -9.01 7.73 -11.04
CA ALA A 191 -10.39 7.46 -10.63
C ALA A 191 -10.51 5.99 -10.20
N GLY A 192 -10.10 5.68 -8.97
CA GLY A 192 -9.76 4.32 -8.56
C GLY A 192 -9.93 4.02 -7.08
N TYR A 193 -9.98 5.05 -6.23
CA TYR A 193 -10.08 4.88 -4.77
C TYR A 193 -11.47 5.25 -4.22
N GLY A 194 -12.40 5.74 -5.05
CA GLY A 194 -13.76 6.08 -4.63
C GLY A 194 -13.86 7.34 -3.77
N VAL A 195 -12.75 8.05 -3.59
CA VAL A 195 -12.65 9.34 -2.91
C VAL A 195 -11.85 10.26 -3.83
N GLU A 196 -12.34 11.47 -4.06
CA GLU A 196 -11.59 12.51 -4.76
C GLU A 196 -10.34 12.85 -3.95
N PHE A 197 -9.16 12.64 -4.54
CA PHE A 197 -7.88 13.04 -3.94
C PHE A 197 -7.27 14.11 -4.81
N GLY A 198 -7.72 15.34 -4.60
CA GLY A 198 -7.37 16.49 -5.40
C GLY A 198 -5.98 17.05 -5.11
N ARG A 199 -5.55 17.98 -5.98
CA ARG A 199 -4.29 18.72 -5.87
C ARG A 199 -4.12 19.45 -4.53
N ASP A 200 -5.21 19.87 -3.89
CA ASP A 200 -5.22 20.49 -2.57
C ASP A 200 -4.63 19.57 -1.49
N GLN A 201 -4.95 18.26 -1.52
CA GLN A 201 -4.42 17.28 -0.57
C GLN A 201 -2.90 17.11 -0.72
N TYR A 202 -2.44 17.16 -1.96
CA TYR A 202 -1.03 17.14 -2.30
C TYR A 202 -0.27 18.35 -1.76
N VAL A 203 -0.84 19.56 -1.90
CA VAL A 203 -0.29 20.78 -1.31
C VAL A 203 -0.30 20.71 0.22
N ALA A 204 -1.35 20.16 0.82
CA ALA A 204 -1.42 20.00 2.27
C ALA A 204 -0.35 19.03 2.79
N MET A 205 -0.08 17.91 2.11
CA MET A 205 1.00 16.99 2.48
C MET A 205 2.38 17.61 2.30
N ALA A 206 2.54 18.44 1.27
CA ALA A 206 3.77 19.15 0.97
C ALA A 206 4.20 20.14 2.07
N ALA A 207 3.23 20.70 2.78
CA ALA A 207 3.43 21.66 3.86
C ALA A 207 3.75 20.99 5.21
N LEU A 208 3.84 19.65 5.28
CA LEU A 208 4.14 18.94 6.52
C LEU A 208 5.65 18.86 6.75
N ASP A 209 6.13 19.57 7.77
CA ASP A 209 7.55 19.58 8.16
C ASP A 209 8.07 18.23 8.69
N SER A 210 7.16 17.34 9.12
CA SER A 210 7.47 16.05 9.75
C SER A 210 7.56 14.87 8.78
N VAL A 211 7.26 15.07 7.49
CA VAL A 211 7.24 13.99 6.50
C VAL A 211 8.62 13.82 5.87
N GLN A 212 9.22 12.64 6.07
CA GLN A 212 10.56 12.34 5.56
C GLN A 212 10.55 11.54 4.24
N VAL A 213 9.48 10.82 3.88
CA VAL A 213 9.47 10.07 2.59
C VAL A 213 8.14 10.18 1.86
N VAL A 214 8.16 10.85 0.70
CA VAL A 214 7.07 10.83 -0.28
C VAL A 214 7.49 9.96 -1.47
N SER A 215 6.63 9.02 -1.86
CA SER A 215 6.83 8.09 -2.99
C SER A 215 7.19 8.81 -4.30
N THR A 216 8.18 8.26 -5.03
CA THR A 216 8.78 8.79 -6.28
C THR A 216 7.85 8.85 -7.50
N SER A 217 6.59 8.50 -7.35
CA SER A 217 5.65 8.63 -8.44
C SER A 217 5.29 10.09 -8.75
N TRP A 218 5.41 10.95 -7.74
CA TRP A 218 5.56 12.41 -7.86
C TRP A 218 6.75 12.81 -8.75
N MET A 219 7.91 12.21 -8.50
CA MET A 219 9.14 12.50 -9.25
C MET A 219 9.04 12.10 -10.73
N SER A 220 8.15 11.19 -11.10
CA SER A 220 8.02 10.73 -12.49
C SER A 220 7.41 11.81 -13.40
N LYS A 221 6.40 12.54 -12.92
CA LYS A 221 5.81 13.68 -13.64
C LYS A 221 6.62 14.97 -13.45
N ALA A 222 7.18 15.20 -12.26
CA ALA A 222 8.10 16.33 -12.02
C ALA A 222 9.38 16.23 -12.88
N ALA A 223 9.92 15.03 -13.10
CA ALA A 223 11.05 14.81 -14.01
C ALA A 223 10.68 14.95 -15.49
N ASN A 224 9.42 14.71 -15.85
CA ASN A 224 8.93 14.97 -17.20
C ASN A 224 8.77 16.48 -17.44
N ALA A 225 8.46 17.26 -16.39
CA ALA A 225 8.49 18.72 -16.42
C ALA A 225 9.93 19.30 -16.35
N SER A 226 10.85 18.67 -15.59
CA SER A 226 12.23 19.13 -15.45
C SER A 226 13.11 18.83 -16.67
N ARG A 227 12.68 17.95 -17.59
CA ARG A 227 13.29 17.80 -18.92
C ARG A 227 13.24 19.10 -19.76
N MET A 228 12.40 20.07 -19.39
CA MET A 228 12.42 21.41 -19.99
C MET A 228 13.48 22.35 -19.38
N ASN A 229 14.04 22.04 -18.20
CA ASN A 229 14.94 22.95 -17.45
C ASN A 229 16.26 22.32 -16.96
N GLY A 230 16.68 21.16 -17.49
CA GLY A 230 18.07 20.67 -17.38
C GLY A 230 18.51 20.06 -16.03
N VAL A 231 17.61 19.80 -15.07
CA VAL A 231 17.97 19.11 -13.80
C VAL A 231 17.66 17.62 -13.91
N SER A 232 18.68 16.77 -13.73
CA SER A 232 18.56 15.32 -13.86
C SER A 232 17.94 14.66 -12.61
N LEU A 233 17.16 13.59 -12.83
CA LEU A 233 16.60 12.72 -11.77
C LEU A 233 17.66 12.20 -10.78
N ILE A 234 18.92 12.12 -11.21
CA ILE A 234 20.05 11.64 -10.42
C ILE A 234 20.51 12.70 -9.42
N ASP A 235 20.34 13.99 -9.72
CA ASP A 235 20.79 15.08 -8.84
C ASP A 235 19.78 15.38 -7.73
N MET A 236 18.48 15.16 -7.95
CA MET A 236 17.46 15.21 -6.88
C MET A 236 17.63 14.09 -5.84
N MET A 237 18.26 12.97 -6.21
CA MET A 237 18.53 11.84 -5.29
C MET A 237 19.80 12.02 -4.43
N LYS A 238 20.58 13.10 -4.64
CA LYS A 238 21.83 13.37 -3.91
C LYS A 238 21.68 14.32 -2.72
N LEU A 239 20.46 14.79 -2.41
CA LEU A 239 20.25 15.69 -1.27
C LEU A 239 20.50 14.94 0.05
N PRO A 240 21.34 15.45 0.98
CA PRO A 240 21.83 14.69 2.14
C PRO A 240 20.82 14.48 3.27
N ALA A 241 19.56 14.87 3.08
CA ALA A 241 18.46 14.55 3.96
C ALA A 241 17.45 13.78 3.12
N ILE A 242 16.94 12.68 3.65
CA ILE A 242 15.85 11.88 3.06
C ILE A 242 14.60 12.77 3.08
N VAL A 243 14.55 13.69 2.13
CA VAL A 243 13.67 14.84 2.08
C VAL A 243 13.66 15.24 0.60
N ALA A 244 12.69 14.73 -0.15
CA ALA A 244 12.17 15.55 -1.24
C ALA A 244 11.22 16.54 -0.57
N SER A 245 11.77 17.65 -0.06
CA SER A 245 10.96 18.73 0.49
C SER A 245 10.05 19.20 -0.63
N CYS A 246 8.75 19.12 -0.42
CA CYS A 246 7.78 19.53 -1.42
C CYS A 246 7.81 21.05 -1.65
N ALA A 247 8.50 21.83 -0.79
CA ALA A 247 8.71 23.26 -0.96
C ALA A 247 9.50 23.62 -2.23
N ALA A 248 10.36 22.72 -2.73
CA ALA A 248 11.12 22.95 -3.97
C ALA A 248 10.28 22.82 -5.25
N ILE A 249 9.04 22.30 -5.17
CA ILE A 249 8.19 22.03 -6.35
C ILE A 249 7.11 23.09 -6.52
N ALA A 250 6.65 23.75 -5.44
CA ALA A 250 5.69 24.84 -5.53
C ALA A 250 6.22 26.05 -6.34
N THR A 251 7.53 26.31 -6.29
CA THR A 251 8.21 27.38 -7.04
C THR A 251 8.50 27.05 -8.50
N TYR A 252 8.35 25.79 -8.93
CA TYR A 252 8.63 25.38 -10.32
C TYR A 252 7.42 25.51 -11.26
N TRP A 253 6.25 25.91 -10.74
CA TRP A 253 4.98 25.99 -11.48
C TRP A 253 4.22 27.31 -11.28
N SER A 254 4.88 28.34 -10.75
CA SER A 254 4.45 29.75 -10.81
C SER A 254 5.08 30.43 -12.01
#